data_AF-A0A0R1RDX3-F1
#
_entry.id   AF-A0A0R1RDX3-F1
#
_cell.length_a   1.000
_cell.length_b   1.000
_cell.length_c   1.000
_cell.angle_alpha   90.00
_cell.angle_beta   90.00
_cell.angle_gamma   90.00
#
_symmetry.space_group_name_H-M   'P 1'
#
loop_
_entity.id
_entity.type
_entity.pdbx_description
1 polymer ?
#
loop_
_entity_poly.entity_id
_entity_poly.type
_entity_poly.pdbx_seq_one_letter_code
_entity_poly.pdbx_strand_id
1 'polypeptide(L)'
;MNGVTRSLLVVAKYHGGDILLNGEHVWTVNLMQQGDTVTLVLPNEPATDRVDSCNEAIDIIYEDDDYLILNKPAGVATVPAHHVVTADSLVNRIKGYYQRQNYPDQVTHVATRLDKNTSGIVIFPKHRFAHAVIDQQLKQHRVVKKYQAIASGNWYVNHGLIEAAIQRDSESFVKREVGPDGKYAATEYWVKKRYHDATLVDILLHTGRTHQIRVHFKFLGHPLIGDDMYDGPGGMTRQALHCYYVKFFSPFKNEYIELTCDVADDMKDFLANQQ
;
A
#
# COMPACT_ATOMS: atom_id res chain seq x y z
N MET A 1 -16.54 -7.68 -19.14
CA MET A 1 -15.76 -6.57 -18.54
C MET A 1 -15.22 -7.02 -17.19
N ASN A 2 -13.93 -7.31 -17.09
CA ASN A 2 -13.31 -7.62 -15.80
C ASN A 2 -13.08 -6.32 -15.02
N GLY A 3 -13.48 -6.26 -13.74
CA GLY A 3 -13.20 -5.12 -12.85
C GLY A 3 -14.18 -3.95 -12.91
N VAL A 4 -15.12 -3.91 -13.85
CA VAL A 4 -16.16 -2.86 -13.87
C VAL A 4 -17.19 -3.12 -12.78
N THR A 5 -17.23 -2.25 -11.77
CA THR A 5 -18.14 -2.33 -10.64
C THR A 5 -19.44 -1.56 -10.89
N ARG A 6 -20.47 -1.85 -10.09
CA ARG A 6 -21.74 -1.09 -10.11
C ARG A 6 -21.53 0.41 -9.84
N SER A 7 -20.55 0.78 -9.01
CA SER A 7 -20.27 2.20 -8.73
C SER A 7 -19.71 2.92 -9.96
N LEU A 8 -18.90 2.25 -10.79
CA LEU A 8 -18.40 2.84 -12.04
C LEU A 8 -19.53 3.06 -13.06
N LEU A 9 -20.50 2.13 -13.13
CA LEU A 9 -21.71 2.32 -13.95
C LEU A 9 -22.54 3.53 -13.49
N VAL A 10 -22.66 3.74 -12.18
CA VAL A 10 -23.36 4.93 -11.62
C VAL A 10 -22.61 6.21 -11.99
N VAL A 11 -21.29 6.22 -11.92
CA VAL A 11 -20.47 7.39 -12.32
C VAL A 11 -20.66 7.70 -13.80
N ALA A 12 -20.57 6.70 -14.68
CA ALA A 12 -20.78 6.91 -16.10
C ALA A 12 -22.18 7.46 -16.39
N LYS A 13 -23.22 6.93 -15.73
CA LYS A 13 -24.60 7.33 -15.99
C LYS A 13 -24.98 8.71 -15.44
N TYR A 14 -24.48 9.09 -14.27
CA TYR A 14 -25.02 10.22 -13.50
C TYR A 14 -24.01 11.32 -13.19
N HIS A 15 -22.72 11.11 -13.46
CA HIS A 15 -21.67 12.04 -13.02
C HIS A 15 -20.79 12.55 -14.17
N GLY A 16 -21.33 12.63 -15.38
CA GLY A 16 -20.67 13.23 -16.54
C GLY A 16 -19.85 12.27 -17.40
N GLY A 17 -20.04 10.96 -17.23
CA GLY A 17 -19.54 9.96 -18.16
C GLY A 17 -20.58 9.59 -19.22
N ASP A 18 -20.37 8.44 -19.86
CA ASP A 18 -21.27 7.92 -20.89
C ASP A 18 -21.22 6.38 -20.97
N ILE A 19 -22.25 5.78 -21.56
CA ILE A 19 -22.29 4.37 -21.93
C ILE A 19 -22.59 4.30 -23.42
N LEU A 20 -21.66 3.73 -24.18
CA LEU A 20 -21.79 3.57 -25.62
C LEU A 20 -21.99 2.10 -25.99
N LEU A 21 -22.87 1.83 -26.95
CA LEU A 21 -23.00 0.54 -27.63
C LEU A 21 -22.57 0.76 -29.08
N ASN A 22 -21.51 0.07 -29.52
CA ASN A 22 -20.93 0.22 -30.86
C ASN A 22 -20.59 1.69 -31.22
N GLY A 23 -20.22 2.49 -30.22
CA GLY A 23 -19.87 3.90 -30.38
C GLY A 23 -21.02 4.90 -30.21
N GLU A 24 -22.26 4.44 -30.07
CA GLU A 24 -23.43 5.31 -29.90
C GLU A 24 -23.96 5.31 -28.46
N HIS A 25 -24.42 6.47 -27.98
CA HIS A 25 -24.99 6.64 -26.65
C HIS A 25 -26.18 5.71 -26.40
N VAL A 26 -26.18 5.00 -25.26
CA VAL A 26 -27.27 4.09 -24.86
C VAL A 26 -27.63 4.19 -23.37
N TRP A 27 -28.82 3.71 -23.03
CA TRP A 27 -29.25 3.50 -21.65
C TRP A 27 -28.92 2.09 -21.18
N THR A 28 -28.82 1.90 -19.86
CA THR A 28 -28.53 0.59 -19.24
C THR A 28 -29.60 -0.47 -19.47
N VAL A 29 -30.75 -0.10 -20.04
CA VAL A 29 -31.87 -1.01 -20.37
C VAL A 29 -31.85 -1.45 -21.84
N ASN A 30 -30.97 -0.88 -22.67
CA ASN A 30 -30.85 -1.28 -24.06
C ASN A 30 -30.40 -2.75 -24.14
N LEU A 31 -31.10 -3.53 -24.96
CA LEU A 31 -30.74 -4.91 -25.24
C LEU A 31 -29.50 -4.95 -26.11
N MET A 32 -28.62 -5.90 -25.83
CA MET A 32 -27.40 -6.13 -26.58
C MET A 32 -27.49 -7.44 -27.36
N GLN A 33 -26.78 -7.49 -28.47
CA GLN A 33 -26.58 -8.69 -29.27
C GLN A 33 -25.16 -9.24 -29.08
N GLN A 34 -24.99 -10.53 -29.37
CA GLN A 34 -23.67 -11.13 -29.39
C GLN A 34 -22.81 -10.45 -30.46
N GLY A 35 -21.64 -9.96 -30.07
CA GLY A 35 -20.72 -9.22 -30.94
C GLY A 35 -20.73 -7.70 -30.70
N ASP A 36 -21.71 -7.18 -29.97
CA ASP A 36 -21.72 -5.76 -29.60
C ASP A 36 -20.55 -5.39 -28.67
N THR A 37 -19.99 -4.20 -28.90
CA THR A 37 -18.97 -3.60 -28.03
C THR A 37 -19.59 -2.54 -27.15
N VAL A 38 -19.43 -2.67 -25.83
CA VAL A 38 -19.85 -1.65 -24.87
C VAL A 38 -18.63 -0.88 -24.39
N THR A 39 -18.72 0.44 -24.46
CA THR A 39 -17.69 1.36 -23.94
C THR A 39 -18.26 2.11 -22.76
N LEU A 40 -17.52 2.11 -21.65
CA LEU A 40 -17.82 2.93 -20.49
C LEU A 40 -16.89 4.15 -20.52
N VAL A 41 -17.46 5.33 -20.72
CA VAL A 41 -16.72 6.60 -20.63
C VAL A 41 -16.85 7.11 -19.20
N LEU A 42 -15.72 7.30 -18.53
CA LEU A 42 -15.68 7.88 -17.20
C LEU A 42 -15.23 9.33 -17.29
N PRO A 43 -15.85 10.24 -16.53
CA PRO A 43 -15.43 11.64 -16.46
C PRO A 43 -14.08 11.74 -15.76
N ASN A 44 -13.31 12.76 -16.13
CA ASN A 44 -12.11 13.18 -15.40
C ASN A 44 -12.46 13.52 -13.94
N GLU A 45 -11.49 13.35 -13.05
CA GLU A 45 -11.63 13.61 -11.63
C GLU A 45 -10.99 14.94 -11.24
N PRO A 46 -11.76 16.05 -11.20
CA PRO A 46 -11.18 17.36 -10.89
C PRO A 46 -10.58 17.42 -9.49
N ALA A 47 -9.66 18.35 -9.29
CA ALA A 47 -8.99 18.55 -8.00
C ALA A 47 -10.02 18.86 -6.91
N THR A 48 -9.75 18.40 -5.69
CA THR A 48 -10.55 18.73 -4.51
C THR A 48 -9.71 19.47 -3.48
N ASP A 49 -10.34 20.36 -2.70
CA ASP A 49 -9.68 21.13 -1.63
C ASP A 49 -9.53 20.33 -0.32
N ARG A 50 -9.83 19.03 -0.35
CA ARG A 50 -9.72 18.14 0.82
C ARG A 50 -8.27 17.79 1.18
N VAL A 51 -7.35 17.99 0.24
CA VAL A 51 -5.94 17.63 0.34
C VAL A 51 -5.15 18.81 -0.18
N ASP A 52 -4.24 19.38 0.60
CA ASP A 52 -3.35 20.43 0.11
C ASP A 52 -2.26 19.86 -0.81
N SER A 53 -1.80 20.63 -1.79
CA SER A 53 -0.67 20.25 -2.63
C SER A 53 0.66 20.49 -1.92
N CYS A 54 1.62 19.58 -2.08
CA CYS A 54 2.98 19.73 -1.59
C CYS A 54 3.97 19.58 -2.77
N ASN A 55 5.02 20.40 -2.81
CA ASN A 55 6.01 20.39 -3.89
C ASN A 55 7.25 19.54 -3.60
N GLU A 56 7.30 18.90 -2.43
CA GLU A 56 8.38 17.97 -2.10
C GLU A 56 8.48 16.81 -3.09
N ALA A 57 9.71 16.31 -3.27
CA ALA A 57 9.99 15.25 -4.22
C ALA A 57 9.31 13.93 -3.85
N ILE A 58 8.99 13.16 -4.89
CA ILE A 58 8.56 11.76 -4.82
C ILE A 58 9.53 10.89 -5.60
N ASP A 59 9.79 9.69 -5.11
CA ASP A 59 10.63 8.70 -5.78
C ASP A 59 9.73 7.72 -6.56
N ILE A 60 9.69 7.88 -7.88
CA ILE A 60 8.82 7.11 -8.78
C ILE A 60 9.57 5.87 -9.25
N ILE A 61 9.08 4.69 -8.86
CA ILE A 61 9.62 3.40 -9.33
C ILE A 61 8.99 3.05 -10.70
N TYR A 62 7.70 3.37 -10.85
CA TYR A 62 6.94 3.02 -12.03
C TYR A 62 5.75 3.97 -12.20
N GLU A 63 5.49 4.36 -13.44
CA GLU A 63 4.31 5.13 -13.80
C GLU A 63 3.81 4.73 -15.20
N ASP A 64 2.50 4.53 -15.32
CA ASP A 64 1.79 4.42 -16.60
C ASP A 64 0.49 5.26 -16.57
N ASP A 65 -0.46 4.95 -17.45
CA ASP A 65 -1.74 5.66 -17.52
C ASP A 65 -2.65 5.35 -16.30
N ASP A 66 -2.52 4.16 -15.71
CA ASP A 66 -3.44 3.64 -14.68
C ASP A 66 -2.86 3.74 -13.25
N TYR A 67 -1.55 3.61 -13.09
CA TYR A 67 -0.86 3.44 -11.82
C TYR A 67 0.39 4.32 -11.71
N LEU A 68 0.53 4.95 -10.55
CA LEU A 68 1.75 5.57 -10.04
C LEU A 68 2.26 4.74 -8.84
N ILE A 69 3.49 4.28 -8.89
CA ILE A 69 4.09 3.42 -7.86
C ILE A 69 5.39 4.06 -7.38
N LEU A 70 5.46 4.26 -6.07
CA LEU A 70 6.51 5.06 -5.44
C LEU A 70 7.33 4.24 -4.46
N ASN A 71 8.60 4.59 -4.32
CA ASN A 71 9.43 4.19 -3.19
C ASN A 71 9.25 5.22 -2.08
N LYS A 72 8.40 4.91 -1.11
CA LYS A 72 8.11 5.83 -0.02
C LYS A 72 9.32 5.91 0.94
N PRO A 73 9.87 7.10 1.22
CA PRO A 73 10.89 7.24 2.26
C PRO A 73 10.28 7.04 3.67
N ALA A 74 11.12 6.67 4.63
CA ALA A 74 10.71 6.69 6.03
C ALA A 74 10.51 8.15 6.52
N GLY A 75 9.69 8.34 7.56
CA GLY A 75 9.41 9.65 8.14
C GLY A 75 8.25 10.41 7.48
N VAL A 76 7.83 10.03 6.27
CA VAL A 76 6.70 10.62 5.56
C VAL A 76 5.46 9.74 5.73
N ALA A 77 4.29 10.31 6.05
CA ALA A 77 3.06 9.51 6.13
C ALA A 77 2.51 9.22 4.72
N THR A 78 1.86 8.07 4.50
CA THR A 78 1.18 7.82 3.21
C THR A 78 -0.02 8.77 3.04
N VAL A 79 -0.81 8.90 4.12
CA VAL A 79 -2.01 9.74 4.24
C VAL A 79 -1.83 10.57 5.52
N PRO A 80 -2.22 11.85 5.56
CA PRO A 80 -2.07 12.65 6.77
C PRO A 80 -2.86 12.05 7.94
N ALA A 81 -2.35 12.23 9.16
CA ALA A 81 -3.11 11.92 10.35
C ALA A 81 -4.28 12.91 10.52
N HIS A 82 -5.37 12.47 11.14
CA HIS A 82 -6.51 13.33 11.44
C HIS A 82 -6.06 14.55 12.26
N HIS A 83 -6.53 15.75 11.90
CA HIS A 83 -6.26 17.03 12.58
C HIS A 83 -4.81 17.56 12.52
N VAL A 84 -4.00 17.13 11.57
CA VAL A 84 -2.67 17.75 11.31
C VAL A 84 -2.83 18.93 10.35
N VAL A 85 -2.45 20.12 10.80
CA VAL A 85 -2.65 21.43 10.12
C VAL A 85 -1.82 21.58 8.85
N THR A 86 -0.61 21.01 8.82
CA THR A 86 0.30 21.05 7.66
C THR A 86 0.70 19.64 7.27
N ALA A 87 0.19 19.19 6.13
CA ALA A 87 0.38 17.81 5.71
C ALA A 87 1.52 17.71 4.68
N ASP A 88 2.72 17.40 5.16
CA ASP A 88 3.70 16.71 4.33
C ASP A 88 3.43 15.20 4.41
N SER A 89 2.64 14.72 3.45
CA SER A 89 2.37 13.30 3.24
C SER A 89 2.47 12.96 1.76
N LEU A 90 2.58 11.68 1.46
CA LEU A 90 2.72 11.22 0.08
C LEU A 90 1.51 11.61 -0.78
N VAL A 91 0.30 11.58 -0.22
CA VAL A 91 -0.92 12.09 -0.88
C VAL A 91 -0.81 13.57 -1.26
N ASN A 92 -0.20 14.41 -0.41
CA ASN A 92 -0.01 15.83 -0.71
C ASN A 92 1.05 16.04 -1.80
N ARG A 93 2.16 15.30 -1.73
CA ARG A 93 3.24 15.36 -2.72
C ARG A 93 2.77 14.90 -4.10
N ILE A 94 1.98 13.83 -4.16
CA ILE A 94 1.37 13.33 -5.39
C ILE A 94 0.39 14.35 -5.96
N LYS A 95 -0.44 15.02 -5.13
CA LYS A 95 -1.31 16.09 -5.63
C LYS A 95 -0.50 17.19 -6.32
N GLY A 96 0.61 17.63 -5.71
CA GLY A 96 1.51 18.59 -6.35
C GLY A 96 2.12 18.06 -7.65
N TYR A 97 2.48 16.77 -7.69
CA TYR A 97 2.98 16.12 -8.90
C TYR A 97 1.93 16.11 -10.03
N TYR A 98 0.69 15.67 -9.76
CA TYR A 98 -0.39 15.64 -10.74
C TYR A 98 -0.70 17.03 -11.32
N GLN A 99 -0.66 18.07 -10.48
CA GLN A 99 -0.83 19.45 -10.94
C GLN A 99 0.29 19.88 -11.89
N ARG A 100 1.55 19.57 -11.57
CA ARG A 100 2.71 19.90 -12.42
C ARG A 100 2.70 19.13 -13.75
N GLN A 101 2.22 17.89 -13.74
CA GLN A 101 2.07 17.08 -14.96
C GLN A 101 0.80 17.42 -15.77
N ASN A 102 -0.07 18.30 -15.25
CA ASN A 102 -1.34 18.67 -15.86
C ASN A 102 -2.21 17.43 -16.20
N TYR A 103 -2.26 16.45 -15.31
CA TYR A 103 -3.10 15.26 -15.51
C TYR A 103 -4.58 15.61 -15.48
N PRO A 104 -5.41 14.95 -16.32
CA PRO A 104 -6.86 15.17 -16.31
C PRO A 104 -7.49 14.77 -14.98
N ASP A 105 -7.01 13.66 -14.40
CA ASP A 105 -7.41 13.18 -13.09
C ASP A 105 -6.47 13.75 -12.02
N GLN A 106 -7.05 14.52 -11.10
CA GLN A 106 -6.35 15.24 -10.04
C GLN A 106 -6.68 14.70 -8.64
N VAL A 107 -7.54 13.69 -8.54
CA VAL A 107 -7.85 13.00 -7.28
C VAL A 107 -6.76 11.97 -6.97
N THR A 108 -6.22 12.02 -5.76
CA THR A 108 -5.18 11.10 -5.29
C THR A 108 -5.79 9.84 -4.68
N HIS A 109 -5.85 8.76 -5.48
CA HIS A 109 -6.35 7.47 -4.99
C HIS A 109 -5.25 6.68 -4.29
N VAL A 110 -5.57 6.12 -3.13
CA VAL A 110 -4.63 5.33 -2.32
C VAL A 110 -5.05 3.86 -2.35
N ALA A 111 -4.24 2.99 -2.95
CA ALA A 111 -4.49 1.54 -2.92
C ALA A 111 -3.83 0.88 -1.72
N THR A 112 -2.55 1.18 -1.48
CA THR A 112 -1.78 0.60 -0.38
C THR A 112 -1.19 1.69 0.50
N ARG A 113 -0.97 1.38 1.78
CA ARG A 113 -0.33 2.29 2.74
C ARG A 113 0.78 1.58 3.48
N LEU A 114 1.78 2.38 3.86
CA LEU A 114 2.80 2.03 4.83
C LEU A 114 2.71 2.99 6.02
N ASP A 115 3.14 2.51 7.20
CA ASP A 115 3.29 3.35 8.38
C ASP A 115 4.26 4.51 8.08
N LYS A 116 4.14 5.63 8.81
CA LYS A 116 4.98 6.84 8.61
C LYS A 116 6.47 6.49 8.51
N ASN A 117 6.94 5.65 9.42
CA ASN A 117 8.34 5.27 9.55
C ASN A 117 8.70 3.94 8.86
N THR A 118 7.79 3.36 8.07
CA THR A 118 8.10 2.23 7.19
C THR A 118 8.38 2.76 5.78
N SER A 119 9.50 2.34 5.19
CA SER A 119 9.89 2.70 3.83
C SER A 119 9.49 1.64 2.81
N GLY A 120 9.58 1.97 1.52
CA GLY A 120 9.42 1.03 0.42
C GLY A 120 8.16 1.25 -0.42
N ILE A 121 7.81 0.23 -1.20
CA ILE A 121 6.87 0.37 -2.32
C ILE A 121 5.43 0.64 -1.85
N VAL A 122 4.80 1.63 -2.49
CA VAL A 122 3.37 1.97 -2.34
C VAL A 122 2.73 2.23 -3.70
N ILE A 123 1.47 1.79 -3.85
CA ILE A 123 0.69 1.85 -5.09
C ILE A 123 -0.40 2.94 -4.98
N PHE A 124 -0.43 3.84 -5.97
CA PHE A 124 -1.40 4.90 -6.16
C PHE A 124 -2.04 4.79 -7.55
N PRO A 125 -3.30 4.36 -7.64
CA PRO A 125 -4.05 4.43 -8.89
C PRO A 125 -4.25 5.88 -9.35
N LYS A 126 -4.16 6.13 -10.65
CA LYS A 126 -4.30 7.49 -11.21
C LYS A 126 -5.75 7.91 -11.39
N HIS A 127 -6.68 6.96 -11.45
CA HIS A 127 -8.11 7.21 -11.57
C HIS A 127 -8.96 6.13 -10.87
N ARG A 128 -10.26 6.44 -10.72
CA ARG A 128 -11.27 5.65 -10.01
C ARG A 128 -11.37 4.19 -10.46
N PHE A 129 -11.16 3.91 -11.75
CA PHE A 129 -11.29 2.56 -12.28
C PHE A 129 -10.07 1.71 -11.89
N ALA A 130 -8.86 2.24 -12.09
CA ALA A 130 -7.65 1.59 -11.62
C ALA A 130 -7.69 1.35 -10.10
N HIS A 131 -8.28 2.28 -9.34
CA HIS A 131 -8.51 2.12 -7.89
C HIS A 131 -9.47 0.98 -7.56
N ALA A 132 -10.64 0.91 -8.22
CA ALA A 132 -11.60 -0.18 -8.02
C ALA A 132 -11.00 -1.56 -8.34
N VAL A 133 -10.20 -1.64 -9.42
CA VAL A 133 -9.53 -2.87 -9.85
C VAL A 133 -8.54 -3.37 -8.80
N ILE A 134 -7.65 -2.51 -8.31
CA ILE A 134 -6.64 -2.92 -7.33
C ILE A 134 -7.25 -3.17 -5.94
N ASP A 135 -8.28 -2.40 -5.55
CA ASP A 135 -9.01 -2.60 -4.30
C ASP A 135 -9.69 -3.97 -4.26
N GLN A 136 -10.28 -4.42 -5.38
CA GLN A 136 -10.82 -5.77 -5.49
C GLN A 136 -9.72 -6.84 -5.31
N GLN A 137 -8.55 -6.67 -5.93
CA GLN A 137 -7.43 -7.60 -5.77
C GLN A 137 -6.90 -7.63 -4.34
N LEU A 138 -6.82 -6.49 -3.65
CA LEU A 138 -6.43 -6.40 -2.24
C LEU A 138 -7.43 -7.14 -1.34
N LYS A 139 -8.74 -6.96 -1.56
CA LYS A 139 -9.80 -7.67 -0.82
C LYS A 139 -9.77 -9.18 -1.06
N GLN A 140 -9.32 -9.61 -2.23
CA GLN A 140 -9.16 -11.02 -2.60
C GLN A 140 -7.77 -11.58 -2.27
N HIS A 141 -6.91 -10.81 -1.59
CA HIS A 141 -5.55 -11.22 -1.24
C HIS A 141 -4.68 -11.62 -2.46
N ARG A 142 -4.94 -11.03 -3.63
CA ARG A 142 -4.20 -11.30 -4.89
C ARG A 142 -3.00 -10.38 -5.10
N VAL A 143 -2.90 -9.29 -4.34
CA VAL A 143 -1.73 -8.42 -4.35
C VAL A 143 -0.67 -9.01 -3.43
N VAL A 144 0.48 -9.38 -3.99
CA VAL A 144 1.61 -9.90 -3.22
C VAL A 144 2.44 -8.72 -2.74
N LYS A 145 2.77 -8.70 -1.45
CA LYS A 145 3.72 -7.74 -0.87
C LYS A 145 4.73 -8.46 -0.02
N LYS A 146 6.01 -8.21 -0.26
CA LYS A 146 7.09 -8.74 0.56
C LYS A 146 7.85 -7.61 1.25
N TYR A 147 8.23 -7.88 2.47
CA TYR A 147 8.93 -6.95 3.34
C TYR A 147 10.24 -7.58 3.78
N GLN A 148 11.21 -6.73 4.08
CA GLN A 148 12.37 -7.12 4.83
C GLN A 148 12.32 -6.42 6.18
N ALA A 149 12.69 -7.14 7.23
CA ALA A 149 12.79 -6.57 8.57
C ALA A 149 14.04 -7.03 9.30
N ILE A 150 14.49 -6.21 10.24
CA ILE A 150 15.53 -6.58 11.21
C ILE A 150 14.83 -6.70 12.57
N ALA A 151 14.73 -7.92 13.07
CA ALA A 151 14.10 -8.24 14.33
C ALA A 151 15.15 -8.51 15.42
N SER A 152 14.80 -8.29 16.67
CA SER A 152 15.71 -8.53 17.79
C SER A 152 15.92 -10.02 18.08
N GLY A 153 17.08 -10.30 18.67
CA GLY A 153 17.46 -11.62 19.14
C GLY A 153 17.88 -12.58 18.03
N ASN A 154 18.28 -13.77 18.46
CA ASN A 154 18.72 -14.85 17.59
C ASN A 154 17.62 -15.92 17.50
N TRP A 155 17.02 -16.05 16.31
CA TRP A 155 15.84 -16.89 16.11
C TRP A 155 16.25 -18.33 15.86
N TYR A 156 15.69 -19.30 16.58
CA TYR A 156 15.97 -20.72 16.31
C TYR A 156 15.20 -21.25 15.09
N VAL A 157 13.98 -20.77 14.88
CA VAL A 157 13.09 -21.20 13.79
C VAL A 157 13.42 -20.41 12.53
N ASN A 158 13.72 -21.13 11.42
CA ASN A 158 14.08 -20.51 10.14
C ASN A 158 12.89 -20.00 9.32
N HIS A 159 11.69 -20.52 9.56
CA HIS A 159 10.48 -20.18 8.81
C HIS A 159 9.26 -20.38 9.70
N GLY A 160 8.29 -19.48 9.60
CA GLY A 160 7.04 -19.61 10.34
C GLY A 160 5.90 -18.80 9.76
N LEU A 161 4.68 -19.23 10.08
CA LEU A 161 3.44 -18.52 9.80
C LEU A 161 2.84 -18.06 11.13
N ILE A 162 2.63 -16.76 11.27
CA ILE A 162 2.02 -16.13 12.43
C ILE A 162 0.56 -15.85 12.09
N GLU A 163 -0.35 -16.69 12.58
CA GLU A 163 -1.79 -16.48 12.48
C GLU A 163 -2.35 -16.02 13.82
N ALA A 164 -2.36 -14.69 14.00
CA ALA A 164 -2.78 -14.08 15.25
C ALA A 164 -3.63 -12.83 14.95
N ALA A 165 -4.88 -12.84 15.41
CA ALA A 165 -5.81 -11.73 15.18
C ALA A 165 -5.33 -10.45 15.86
N ILE A 166 -5.48 -9.31 15.17
CA ILE A 166 -4.99 -8.00 15.65
C ILE A 166 -6.18 -7.10 15.99
N GLN A 167 -6.18 -6.58 17.22
CA GLN A 167 -7.14 -5.62 17.73
C GLN A 167 -6.48 -4.29 18.08
N ARG A 168 -7.31 -3.32 18.46
CA ARG A 168 -6.83 -2.06 19.04
C ARG A 168 -6.51 -2.29 20.51
N ASP A 169 -5.37 -1.78 20.94
CA ASP A 169 -4.99 -1.70 22.35
C ASP A 169 -6.00 -0.79 23.09
N SER A 170 -6.59 -1.27 24.19
CA SER A 170 -7.59 -0.54 24.96
C SER A 170 -7.04 0.72 25.64
N GLU A 171 -5.75 0.75 25.93
CA GLU A 171 -5.07 1.85 26.63
C GLU A 171 -4.42 2.84 25.65
N SER A 172 -4.38 2.52 24.36
CA SER A 172 -3.74 3.36 23.34
C SER A 172 -4.62 3.66 22.14
N PHE A 173 -4.72 4.95 21.80
CA PHE A 173 -5.38 5.36 20.57
C PHE A 173 -4.63 4.89 19.31
N VAL A 174 -3.33 4.62 19.39
CA VAL A 174 -2.47 4.33 18.25
C VAL A 174 -1.99 2.88 18.21
N LYS A 175 -1.65 2.29 19.37
CA LYS A 175 -1.13 0.92 19.42
C LYS A 175 -2.19 -0.11 19.03
N ARG A 176 -1.69 -1.31 18.77
CA ARG A 176 -2.40 -2.50 18.31
C ARG A 176 -1.78 -3.68 19.04
N GLU A 177 -2.56 -4.71 19.27
CA GLU A 177 -2.09 -5.90 19.97
C GLU A 177 -2.72 -7.16 19.38
N VAL A 178 -2.14 -8.30 19.68
CA VAL A 178 -2.79 -9.59 19.41
C VAL A 178 -3.87 -9.80 20.46
N GLY A 179 -5.08 -10.15 20.02
CA GLY A 179 -6.18 -10.39 20.94
C GLY A 179 -7.37 -11.09 20.29
N PRO A 180 -8.25 -11.70 21.12
CA PRO A 180 -9.34 -12.57 20.66
C PRO A 180 -10.42 -11.83 19.86
N ASP A 181 -10.62 -10.53 20.12
CA ASP A 181 -11.60 -9.69 19.40
C ASP A 181 -10.98 -9.02 18.16
N GLY A 182 -9.77 -9.44 17.79
CA GLY A 182 -9.03 -8.91 16.67
C GLY A 182 -9.58 -9.33 15.31
N LYS A 183 -9.14 -8.60 14.28
CA LYS A 183 -9.34 -9.02 12.89
C LYS A 183 -8.25 -10.01 12.52
N TYR A 184 -8.63 -11.07 11.81
CA TYR A 184 -7.69 -12.06 11.28
C TYR A 184 -6.51 -11.38 10.57
N ALA A 185 -5.32 -11.83 10.94
CA ALA A 185 -4.06 -11.38 10.39
C ALA A 185 -3.07 -12.55 10.27
N ALA A 186 -2.41 -12.64 9.12
CA ALA A 186 -1.45 -13.69 8.81
C ALA A 186 -0.17 -13.09 8.21
N THR A 187 0.97 -13.40 8.83
CA THR A 187 2.31 -12.96 8.43
C THR A 187 3.20 -14.19 8.34
N GLU A 188 3.80 -14.43 7.18
CA GLU A 188 4.76 -15.52 6.98
C GLU A 188 6.17 -14.94 6.87
N TYR A 189 7.16 -15.58 7.46
CA TYR A 189 8.53 -15.10 7.46
C TYR A 189 9.56 -16.20 7.21
N TRP A 190 10.72 -15.81 6.68
CA TRP A 190 11.90 -16.63 6.51
C TRP A 190 13.12 -15.89 7.05
N VAL A 191 13.89 -16.54 7.91
CA VAL A 191 15.17 -16.04 8.39
C VAL A 191 16.17 -16.06 7.24
N LYS A 192 16.68 -14.89 6.88
CA LYS A 192 17.68 -14.71 5.83
C LYS A 192 19.09 -14.76 6.38
N LYS A 193 19.33 -14.09 7.51
CA LYS A 193 20.64 -14.07 8.17
C LYS A 193 20.50 -13.73 9.66
N ARG A 194 21.34 -14.35 10.48
CA ARG A 194 21.45 -14.08 11.91
C ARG A 194 22.73 -13.30 12.20
N TYR A 195 22.61 -12.39 13.15
CA TYR A 195 23.68 -11.63 13.78
C TYR A 195 23.61 -11.88 15.30
N HIS A 196 24.50 -11.28 16.08
CA HIS A 196 24.58 -11.54 17.53
C HIS A 196 23.23 -11.28 18.23
N ASP A 197 22.70 -10.06 18.13
CA ASP A 197 21.44 -9.64 18.78
C ASP A 197 20.34 -9.25 17.77
N ALA A 198 20.50 -9.61 16.50
CA ALA A 198 19.58 -9.25 15.44
C ALA A 198 19.42 -10.36 14.41
N THR A 199 18.23 -10.43 13.81
CA THR A 199 17.91 -11.38 12.75
C THR A 199 17.27 -10.64 11.58
N LEU A 200 17.87 -10.79 10.40
CA LEU A 200 17.33 -10.31 9.13
C LEU A 200 16.31 -11.34 8.62
N VAL A 201 15.09 -10.88 8.35
CA VAL A 201 13.99 -11.72 7.87
C VAL A 201 13.38 -11.17 6.58
N ASP A 202 13.04 -12.06 5.66
CA ASP A 202 12.13 -11.77 4.56
C ASP A 202 10.71 -12.19 4.99
N ILE A 203 9.72 -11.38 4.64
CA ILE A 203 8.33 -11.49 5.12
C ILE A 203 7.37 -11.44 3.95
N LEU A 204 6.37 -12.32 3.94
CA LEU A 204 5.21 -12.27 3.06
C LEU A 204 3.96 -11.90 3.87
N LEU A 205 3.26 -10.85 3.45
CA LEU A 205 1.98 -10.48 4.05
C LEU A 205 0.83 -11.16 3.33
N HIS A 206 0.09 -12.01 4.05
CA HIS A 206 -1.18 -12.58 3.59
C HIS A 206 -2.37 -11.66 3.88
N THR A 207 -2.23 -10.78 4.88
CA THR A 207 -3.22 -9.74 5.22
C THR A 207 -2.54 -8.37 5.41
N GLY A 208 -3.33 -7.29 5.48
CA GLY A 208 -2.81 -5.92 5.65
C GLY A 208 -3.44 -5.16 6.81
N ARG A 209 -3.22 -5.60 8.06
CA ARG A 209 -3.69 -4.86 9.25
C ARG A 209 -2.71 -3.76 9.67
N THR A 210 -3.22 -2.73 10.35
CA THR A 210 -2.39 -1.64 10.90
C THR A 210 -1.31 -2.21 11.80
N HIS A 211 -0.05 -1.82 11.57
CA HIS A 211 1.13 -2.28 12.32
C HIS A 211 1.33 -3.81 12.35
N GLN A 212 0.75 -4.55 11.42
CA GLN A 212 0.67 -6.01 11.50
C GLN A 212 2.00 -6.72 11.79
N ILE A 213 3.02 -6.44 10.98
CA ILE A 213 4.35 -7.06 11.15
C ILE A 213 4.93 -6.73 12.52
N ARG A 214 4.86 -5.45 12.92
CA ARG A 214 5.41 -4.93 14.17
C ARG A 214 4.79 -5.60 15.39
N VAL A 215 3.45 -5.71 15.39
CA VAL A 215 2.68 -6.39 16.44
C VAL A 215 2.98 -7.88 16.49
N HIS A 216 2.98 -8.56 15.35
CA HIS A 216 3.24 -9.99 15.27
C HIS A 216 4.65 -10.35 15.73
N PHE A 217 5.65 -9.56 15.34
CA PHE A 217 7.03 -9.79 15.73
C PHE A 217 7.26 -9.51 17.22
N LYS A 218 6.64 -8.46 17.77
CA LYS A 218 6.59 -8.24 19.22
C LYS A 218 5.90 -9.39 19.95
N PHE A 219 4.77 -9.89 19.44
CA PHE A 219 4.04 -11.02 20.01
C PHE A 219 4.88 -12.30 20.06
N LEU A 220 5.74 -12.53 19.06
CA LEU A 220 6.72 -13.61 19.07
C LEU A 220 7.91 -13.39 20.02
N GLY A 221 7.99 -12.26 20.72
CA GLY A 221 9.13 -11.92 21.58
C GLY A 221 10.32 -11.31 20.84
N HIS A 222 10.18 -10.99 19.56
CA HIS A 222 11.25 -10.49 18.70
C HIS A 222 10.86 -9.17 18.02
N PRO A 223 10.63 -8.09 18.79
CA PRO A 223 10.27 -6.80 18.21
C PRO A 223 11.33 -6.28 17.22
N LEU A 224 10.90 -5.42 16.30
CA LEU A 224 11.80 -4.87 15.28
C LEU A 224 12.82 -3.91 15.91
N ILE A 225 14.06 -3.92 15.41
CA ILE A 225 15.07 -2.93 15.81
C ILE A 225 14.53 -1.52 15.50
N GLY A 226 14.70 -0.59 16.45
CA GLY A 226 14.27 0.81 16.35
C GLY A 226 12.75 1.04 16.43
N ASP A 227 11.96 0.03 16.80
CA ASP A 227 10.51 0.18 16.96
C ASP A 227 10.11 0.61 18.39
N ASP A 228 10.25 1.90 18.69
CA ASP A 228 9.93 2.47 20.00
C ASP A 228 8.49 2.20 20.47
N MET A 229 7.54 2.03 19.53
CA MET A 229 6.13 1.82 19.87
C MET A 229 5.86 0.43 20.44
N TYR A 230 6.64 -0.55 20.02
CA TYR A 230 6.47 -1.97 20.34
C TYR A 230 7.68 -2.54 21.09
N ASP A 231 8.37 -1.67 21.83
CA ASP A 231 9.55 -1.96 22.66
C ASP A 231 10.66 -2.71 21.92
N GLY A 232 10.91 -2.29 20.68
CA GLY A 232 12.09 -2.68 19.92
C GLY A 232 13.37 -2.15 20.57
N PRO A 233 14.48 -2.90 20.55
CA PRO A 233 15.75 -2.37 21.02
C PRO A 233 16.22 -1.26 20.08
N GLY A 234 17.05 -0.36 20.59
CA GLY A 234 17.61 0.75 19.83
C GLY A 234 18.62 0.33 18.75
N GLY A 235 19.32 1.31 18.19
CA GLY A 235 20.31 1.12 17.13
C GLY A 235 19.83 1.60 15.76
N MET A 236 18.54 1.89 15.61
CA MET A 236 17.96 2.61 14.49
C MET A 236 16.96 3.66 15.00
N THR A 237 16.73 4.72 14.22
CA THR A 237 15.80 5.82 14.57
C THR A 237 14.34 5.55 14.18
N ARG A 238 14.08 4.36 13.61
CA ARG A 238 12.77 3.90 13.14
C ARG A 238 12.72 2.39 13.18
N GLN A 239 11.51 1.82 13.11
CA GLN A 239 11.37 0.39 12.91
C GLN A 239 12.10 -0.06 11.64
N ALA A 240 12.98 -1.04 11.78
CA ALA A 240 13.75 -1.66 10.72
C ALA A 240 12.85 -2.51 9.82
N LEU A 241 12.01 -1.85 9.03
CA LEU A 241 11.00 -2.45 8.19
C LEU A 241 10.96 -1.74 6.83
N HIS A 242 10.96 -2.52 5.76
CA HIS A 242 10.97 -2.01 4.39
C HIS A 242 10.15 -2.91 3.46
N CYS A 243 9.20 -2.33 2.72
CA CYS A 243 8.41 -3.03 1.70
C CYS A 243 9.19 -3.05 0.38
N TYR A 244 9.93 -4.12 0.12
CA TYR A 244 10.87 -4.13 -1.01
C TYR A 244 10.27 -4.67 -2.31
N TYR A 245 9.10 -5.31 -2.26
CA TYR A 245 8.53 -5.99 -3.43
C TYR A 245 7.01 -5.95 -3.43
N VAL A 246 6.43 -5.71 -4.61
CA VAL A 246 4.99 -5.83 -4.88
C VAL A 246 4.73 -6.53 -6.20
N LYS A 247 3.63 -7.29 -6.27
CA LYS A 247 3.12 -7.85 -7.53
C LYS A 247 1.61 -7.85 -7.56
N PHE A 248 1.03 -7.41 -8.67
CA PHE A 248 -0.42 -7.42 -8.91
C PHE A 248 -0.71 -7.53 -10.41
N PHE A 249 -1.94 -7.91 -10.76
CA PHE A 249 -2.35 -8.03 -12.15
C PHE A 249 -2.96 -6.71 -12.64
N SER A 250 -2.48 -6.17 -13.76
CA SER A 250 -3.13 -5.05 -14.44
C SER A 250 -4.02 -5.59 -15.56
N PRO A 251 -5.36 -5.50 -15.45
CA PRO A 251 -6.25 -5.90 -16.53
C PRO A 251 -6.20 -4.94 -17.73
N PHE A 252 -5.68 -3.72 -17.54
CA PHE A 252 -5.50 -2.73 -18.60
C PHE A 252 -4.39 -3.12 -19.57
N LYS A 253 -3.31 -3.71 -19.03
CA LYS A 253 -2.19 -4.25 -19.82
C LYS A 253 -2.28 -5.75 -20.08
N ASN A 254 -3.20 -6.43 -19.38
CA ASN A 254 -3.33 -7.88 -19.38
C ASN A 254 -2.04 -8.62 -18.96
N GLU A 255 -1.32 -8.07 -17.99
CA GLU A 255 -0.05 -8.60 -17.47
C GLU A 255 0.10 -8.39 -15.97
N TYR A 256 1.07 -9.06 -15.35
CA TYR A 256 1.47 -8.78 -13.98
C TYR A 256 2.47 -7.62 -13.94
N ILE A 257 2.16 -6.60 -13.15
CA ILE A 257 3.14 -5.59 -12.75
C ILE A 257 3.87 -6.14 -11.52
N GLU A 258 5.18 -6.32 -11.64
CA GLU A 258 6.07 -6.88 -10.63
C GLU A 258 7.26 -5.94 -10.43
N LEU A 259 7.39 -5.40 -9.21
CA LEU A 259 8.37 -4.35 -8.91
C LEU A 259 9.13 -4.70 -7.64
N THR A 260 10.42 -4.39 -7.66
CA THR A 260 11.34 -4.54 -6.53
C THR A 260 12.10 -3.22 -6.35
N CYS A 261 12.33 -2.80 -5.11
CA CYS A 261 13.28 -1.75 -4.77
C CYS A 261 14.36 -2.29 -3.83
N ASP A 262 15.52 -1.63 -3.82
CA ASP A 262 16.59 -1.99 -2.91
C ASP A 262 16.18 -1.79 -1.45
N VAL A 263 16.75 -2.61 -0.58
CA VAL A 263 16.64 -2.44 0.87
C VAL A 263 17.06 -1.02 1.25
N ALA A 264 16.35 -0.41 2.19
CA ALA A 264 16.68 0.93 2.68
C ALA A 264 18.12 1.01 3.20
N ASP A 265 18.82 2.08 2.86
CA ASP A 265 20.27 2.21 3.13
C ASP A 265 20.58 2.22 4.63
N ASP A 266 19.73 2.84 5.45
CA ASP A 266 19.88 2.82 6.91
C ASP A 266 19.82 1.40 7.49
N MET A 267 19.03 0.49 6.90
CA MET A 267 19.00 -0.92 7.27
C MET A 267 20.26 -1.66 6.80
N LYS A 268 20.78 -1.34 5.60
CA LYS A 268 22.06 -1.90 5.13
C LYS A 268 23.21 -1.48 6.04
N ASP A 269 23.27 -0.21 6.39
CA ASP A 269 24.29 0.38 7.26
C ASP A 269 24.24 -0.24 8.65
N PHE A 270 23.04 -0.41 9.23
CA PHE A 270 22.88 -1.12 10.50
C PHE A 270 23.48 -2.52 10.42
N LEU A 271 23.11 -3.32 9.42
CA LEU A 271 23.59 -4.70 9.26
C LEU A 271 25.10 -4.80 9.00
N ALA A 272 25.69 -3.83 8.31
CA ALA A 272 27.13 -3.77 8.08
C ALA A 272 27.92 -3.62 9.39
N ASN A 273 27.34 -2.93 10.38
CA ASN A 273 27.93 -2.71 11.69
C ASN A 273 27.71 -3.86 12.68
N GLN A 274 26.98 -4.92 12.29
CA GLN A 274 26.70 -6.09 13.13
C GLN A 274 27.63 -7.28 12.84
N GLN A 275 28.71 -7.08 12.07
CA GLN A 275 29.68 -8.12 11.74
C GLN A 275 30.50 -8.57 12.95
#